data_AF-A0A534QFR8-F1
#
_entry.id   AF-A0A534QFR8-F1
#
_cell.length_a   1.000
_cell.length_b   1.000
_cell.length_c   1.000
_cell.angle_alpha   90.00
_cell.angle_beta   90.00
_cell.angle_gamma   90.00
#
_symmetry.space_group_name_H-M   'P 1'
#
loop_
_entity.id
_entity.type
_entity.pdbx_description
1 polymer ?
#
loop_
_entity_poly.entity_id
_entity_poly.type
_entity_poly.pdbx_seq_one_letter_code
_entity_poly.pdbx_strand_id
1 'polypeptide(L)'
;ERAPVTVVYPDQDGMGTLVMPTAVVLLKGGPHPERARQLVDCLLRPAVEQRLAESAAHMPLRPDVSTPQGVVAIGELHAMPVDYARLGEIMERIEPWLREWAGV
;
A
#
# COMPACT_ATOMS: atom_id res chain seq x y z
N GLU A 1 -13.26 24.61 -13.50
CA GLU A 1 -14.06 24.26 -12.32
C GLU A 1 -13.72 22.85 -11.88
N ARG A 2 -13.63 22.56 -10.57
CA ARG A 2 -13.41 21.19 -10.08
C ARG A 2 -14.78 20.53 -9.87
N ALA A 3 -14.96 19.31 -10.38
CA ALA A 3 -16.15 18.51 -10.08
C ALA A 3 -16.19 18.17 -8.58
N PRO A 4 -17.37 18.08 -7.94
CA PRO A 4 -17.50 17.74 -6.53
C PRO A 4 -17.20 16.26 -6.32
N VAL A 5 -15.94 15.93 -6.06
CA VAL A 5 -15.48 14.56 -5.77
C VAL A 5 -15.23 14.42 -4.27
N THR A 6 -15.74 13.34 -3.68
CA THR A 6 -15.49 12.97 -2.27
C THR A 6 -14.77 11.63 -2.22
N VAL A 7 -13.76 11.52 -1.36
CA VAL A 7 -13.08 10.25 -1.06
C VAL A 7 -13.85 9.54 0.04
N VAL A 8 -14.22 8.28 -0.20
CA VAL A 8 -14.91 7.42 0.77
C VAL A 8 -14.03 6.21 1.06
N TYR A 9 -13.81 5.93 2.35
CA TYR A 9 -13.16 4.72 2.82
C TYR A 9 -14.26 3.71 3.18
N PRO A 10 -14.47 2.64 2.38
CA PRO A 10 -15.59 1.74 2.56
C PRO A 10 -15.45 0.84 3.79
N ASP A 11 -16.56 0.23 4.22
CA ASP A 11 -16.59 -0.84 5.24
C ASP A 11 -16.00 -0.48 6.62
N GLN A 12 -15.99 0.81 7.00
CA GLN A 12 -15.47 1.25 8.31
C GLN A 12 -16.26 0.66 9.50
N ASP A 13 -17.56 0.40 9.34
CA ASP A 13 -18.40 -0.28 10.34
C ASP A 13 -18.42 -1.82 10.18
N GLY A 14 -17.69 -2.35 9.19
CA GLY A 14 -17.71 -3.75 8.77
C GLY A 14 -16.35 -4.41 8.91
N MET A 15 -15.88 -5.02 7.81
CA MET A 15 -14.60 -5.71 7.78
C MET A 15 -13.38 -4.77 7.69
N GLY A 16 -13.59 -3.48 7.46
CA GLY A 16 -12.54 -2.47 7.25
C GLY A 16 -12.24 -2.21 5.77
N THR A 17 -11.63 -1.04 5.49
CA THR A 17 -11.15 -0.68 4.15
C THR A 17 -9.92 -1.49 3.77
N LEU A 18 -9.89 -2.02 2.55
CA LEU A 18 -8.67 -2.63 1.99
C LEU A 18 -7.56 -1.58 1.87
N VAL A 19 -6.47 -1.80 2.60
CA VAL A 19 -5.23 -1.02 2.47
C VAL A 19 -4.23 -1.90 1.72
N MET A 20 -3.58 -1.36 0.69
CA MET A 20 -2.56 -2.09 -0.07
C MET A 20 -1.18 -1.49 0.22
N PRO A 21 -0.29 -2.21 0.94
CA PRO A 21 1.04 -1.71 1.23
C PRO A 21 1.91 -1.76 -0.02
N THR A 22 2.74 -0.73 -0.19
CA THR A 22 3.93 -0.84 -1.05
C THR A 22 5.06 -1.42 -0.22
N ALA A 23 5.65 -2.53 -0.66
CA ALA A 23 6.72 -3.23 0.05
C ALA A 23 8.04 -3.19 -0.71
N VAL A 24 9.14 -3.18 0.04
CA VAL A 24 10.49 -3.44 -0.48
C VAL A 24 11.00 -4.75 0.10
N VAL A 25 11.59 -5.60 -0.74
CA VAL A 25 12.07 -6.92 -0.33
C VAL A 25 13.52 -7.14 -0.77
N LEU A 26 14.27 -7.87 0.05
CA LEU A 26 15.62 -8.31 -0.30
C LEU A 26 15.56 -9.67 -1.00
N LEU A 27 16.09 -9.75 -2.21
CA LEU A 27 16.15 -11.00 -2.95
C LEU A 27 17.21 -11.94 -2.38
N LYS A 28 16.81 -13.18 -2.09
CA LYS A 28 17.71 -14.23 -1.63
C LYS A 28 18.76 -14.55 -2.69
N GLY A 29 20.04 -14.55 -2.31
CA GLY A 29 21.15 -14.83 -3.22
C GLY A 29 21.49 -13.66 -4.17
N GLY A 30 20.97 -12.46 -3.93
CA GLY A 30 21.31 -11.28 -4.71
C GLY A 30 22.80 -10.90 -4.62
N PRO A 31 23.36 -10.22 -5.63
CA PRO A 31 24.80 -10.00 -5.77
C PRO A 31 25.41 -9.04 -4.72
N HIS A 32 24.59 -8.20 -4.08
CA HIS A 32 25.05 -7.13 -3.18
C HIS A 32 24.17 -7.02 -1.92
N PRO A 33 24.21 -7.99 -0.99
CA PRO A 33 23.30 -8.04 0.15
C PRO A 33 23.46 -6.84 1.10
N GLU A 34 24.67 -6.35 1.33
CA GLU A 34 24.93 -5.21 2.23
C GLU A 34 24.38 -3.90 1.64
N ARG A 35 24.62 -3.65 0.35
CA ARG A 35 24.10 -2.46 -0.34
C ARG A 35 22.57 -2.50 -0.42
N ALA A 36 22.00 -3.68 -0.62
CA ALA A 36 20.54 -3.84 -0.65
C ALA A 36 19.93 -3.51 0.72
N ARG A 37 20.53 -3.94 1.84
CA ARG A 37 20.11 -3.52 3.19
C ARG A 37 20.19 -2.00 3.37
N GLN A 38 21.30 -1.38 2.98
CA GLN A 38 21.46 0.08 3.06
C GLN A 38 20.40 0.83 2.25
N LEU A 39 20.00 0.30 1.09
CA LEU A 39 18.92 0.86 0.29
C LEU A 39 17.57 0.73 1.01
N VAL A 40 17.26 -0.44 1.58
CA VAL A 40 16.05 -0.63 2.40
C VAL A 40 16.02 0.37 3.55
N ASP A 41 17.10 0.49 4.31
CA ASP A 41 17.21 1.45 5.42
C ASP A 41 17.04 2.91 4.95
N CYS A 42 17.45 3.23 3.73
CA CYS A 42 17.27 4.54 3.12
C CYS A 42 15.80 4.80 2.75
N LEU A 43 15.17 3.84 2.06
CA LEU A 43 13.78 3.93 1.61
C LEU A 43 12.80 4.00 2.79
N LEU A 44 13.15 3.36 3.91
CA LEU A 44 12.36 3.39 5.14
C LEU A 44 12.64 4.61 6.01
N ARG A 45 13.25 5.70 5.52
CA ARG A 45 13.41 6.93 6.33
C ARG A 45 12.14 7.79 6.31
N PRO A 46 11.82 8.52 7.40
CA PRO A 46 10.64 9.40 7.45
C PRO A 46 10.62 10.43 6.31
N ALA A 47 11.77 10.98 5.95
CA ALA A 47 11.89 11.94 4.86
C ALA A 47 11.55 11.35 3.48
N VAL A 48 11.77 10.04 3.26
CA VAL A 48 11.39 9.37 2.01
C VAL A 48 9.88 9.11 2.00
N GLU A 49 9.34 8.70 3.13
CA GLU A 49 7.90 8.46 3.32
C GLU A 49 7.07 9.74 3.13
N GLN A 50 7.53 10.86 3.69
CA GLN A 50 6.93 12.19 3.45
C GLN A 50 6.93 12.55 1.96
N ARG A 51 8.06 12.32 1.27
CA ARG A 51 8.16 12.60 -0.16
C ARG A 51 7.18 11.74 -0.97
N LEU A 52 7.04 10.46 -0.64
CA LEU A 52 6.09 9.57 -1.31
C LEU A 52 4.64 9.99 -1.07
N ALA A 53 4.32 10.43 0.16
CA ALA A 53 3.00 10.94 0.48
C ALA A 53 2.64 12.20 -0.34
N GLU A 54 3.59 13.13 -0.47
CA GLU A 54 3.42 14.36 -1.24
C GLU A 54 3.38 14.14 -2.75
N SER A 55 4.25 13.29 -3.29
CA SER A 55 4.43 13.15 -4.75
C SER A 55 3.50 12.12 -5.38
N ALA A 56 3.10 11.09 -4.63
CA ALA A 56 2.37 9.94 -5.14
C ALA A 56 1.07 9.65 -4.37
N ALA A 57 0.67 10.53 -3.43
CA ALA A 57 -0.49 10.34 -2.56
C ALA A 57 -0.45 8.99 -1.80
N HIS A 58 0.75 8.49 -1.50
CA HIS A 58 0.89 7.32 -0.64
C HIS A 58 0.42 7.67 0.77
N MET A 59 -0.23 6.74 1.43
CA MET A 59 -0.57 6.88 2.84
C MET A 59 0.67 6.53 3.68
N PRO A 60 1.19 7.47 4.49
CA PRO A 60 2.24 7.16 5.45
C PRO A 60 1.80 6.07 6.42
N LEU A 61 2.70 5.14 6.72
CA LEU A 61 2.53 4.15 7.78
C LEU A 61 3.06 4.67 9.12
N ARG A 62 4.01 5.60 9.09
CA ARG A 62 4.56 6.25 10.26
C ARG A 62 3.61 7.28 10.88
N PRO A 63 3.45 7.29 12.21
CA PRO A 63 2.59 8.25 12.89
C PRO A 63 3.17 9.67 12.93
N ASP A 64 4.49 9.82 12.79
CA ASP A 64 5.20 11.11 12.79
C ASP A 64 5.31 11.76 11.40
N VAL A 65 4.74 11.13 10.37
CA VAL A 65 4.71 11.63 8.98
C VAL A 65 3.30 12.12 8.65
N SER A 66 3.17 13.38 8.27
CA SER A 66 1.89 14.01 8.00
C SER A 66 1.25 13.48 6.71
N THR A 67 -0.06 13.25 6.73
CA THR A 67 -0.82 12.93 5.50
C THR A 67 -1.13 14.18 4.68
N PRO A 68 -1.28 14.06 3.35
CA PRO A 68 -1.76 15.15 2.51
C PRO A 68 -3.18 15.59 2.90
N GLN A 69 -3.54 16.83 2.61
CA GLN A 69 -4.85 17.38 2.92
C GLN A 69 -5.97 16.54 2.27
N GLY A 70 -6.94 16.10 3.07
CA GLY A 70 -8.08 15.30 2.62
C GLY A 70 -7.85 13.79 2.60
N VAL A 71 -6.67 13.32 3.04
CA VAL A 71 -6.37 11.90 3.24
C VAL A 71 -6.40 11.59 4.74
N VAL A 72 -7.23 10.63 5.14
CA VAL A 72 -7.31 10.14 6.52
C VAL A 72 -6.03 9.39 6.87
N ALA A 73 -5.52 9.55 8.09
CA ALA A 73 -4.32 8.84 8.53
C ALA A 73 -4.61 7.35 8.68
N ILE A 74 -3.63 6.49 8.39
CA ILE A 74 -3.82 5.03 8.45
C ILE A 74 -4.28 4.56 9.84
N GLY A 75 -3.80 5.20 10.91
CA GLY A 75 -4.17 4.87 12.28
C GLY A 75 -5.59 5.27 12.68
N GLU A 76 -6.26 6.09 11.86
CA GLU A 76 -7.65 6.51 12.04
C GLU A 76 -8.62 5.66 11.22
N LEU A 77 -8.12 4.82 10.31
CA LEU A 77 -8.92 3.92 9.50
C LEU A 77 -9.09 2.57 10.17
N HIS A 78 -10.31 2.03 10.13
CA HIS A 78 -10.52 0.61 10.30
C HIS A 78 -10.02 -0.11 9.05
N ALA A 79 -8.78 -0.60 9.10
CA ALA A 79 -8.18 -1.35 8.01
C ALA A 79 -8.66 -2.81 8.01
N MET A 80 -8.89 -3.35 6.82
CA MET A 80 -9.26 -4.76 6.67
C MET A 80 -8.12 -5.67 7.16
N PRO A 81 -8.41 -6.72 7.97
CA PRO A 81 -7.42 -7.70 8.36
C PRO A 81 -7.11 -8.63 7.18
N VAL A 82 -6.08 -8.30 6.40
CA VAL A 82 -5.69 -9.05 5.21
C VAL A 82 -4.49 -9.94 5.48
N ASP A 83 -4.61 -11.23 5.18
CA ASP A 83 -3.46 -12.12 4.99
C ASP A 83 -2.97 -12.01 3.54
N TYR A 84 -1.92 -11.22 3.32
CA TYR A 84 -1.39 -10.99 1.98
C TYR A 84 -0.74 -12.23 1.35
N ALA A 85 -0.25 -13.17 2.16
CA ALA A 85 0.30 -14.42 1.62
C ALA A 85 -0.83 -15.27 1.04
N ARG A 86 -1.91 -15.43 1.81
CA ARG A 86 -3.12 -16.11 1.34
C ARG A 86 -3.78 -15.38 0.17
N LEU A 87 -3.77 -14.04 0.17
CA LEU A 87 -4.28 -13.26 -0.96
C LEU A 87 -3.52 -13.57 -2.25
N GLY A 88 -2.18 -13.69 -2.20
CA GLY A 88 -1.37 -14.07 -3.35
C GLY A 88 -1.79 -15.42 -3.95
N GLU A 89 -1.97 -16.44 -3.11
CA GLU A 89 -2.46 -17.75 -3.55
C GLU A 89 -3.86 -17.67 -4.18
N ILE A 90 -4.74 -16.83 -3.63
CA ILE A 90 -6.08 -16.62 -4.17
C ILE A 90 -6.01 -15.93 -5.53
N MET A 91 -5.16 -14.91 -5.67
CA MET A 91 -4.97 -14.18 -6.93
C MET A 91 -4.53 -15.12 -8.06
N GLU A 92 -3.52 -15.96 -7.81
CA GLU A 92 -3.08 -16.98 -8.78
C GLU A 92 -4.21 -17.95 -9.15
N ARG A 93 -4.98 -18.41 -8.15
CA ARG A 93 -6.09 -19.34 -8.36
C ARG A 93 -7.22 -18.75 -9.21
N ILE A 94 -7.53 -17.46 -9.05
CA ILE A 94 -8.65 -16.81 -9.77
C ILE A 94 -8.22 -16.16 -11.08
N GLU A 95 -6.92 -16.05 -11.36
CA GLU A 95 -6.38 -15.43 -12.57
C GLU A 95 -7.04 -15.94 -13.86
N PRO A 96 -7.24 -17.27 -14.08
CA PRO A 96 -7.86 -17.75 -15.32
C PRO A 96 -9.29 -17.25 -15.49
N TRP A 97 -10.05 -17.22 -14.40
CA TRP A 97 -11.42 -16.70 -14.40
C TRP A 97 -11.47 -15.19 -14.66
N LEU A 98 -10.52 -14.43 -14.08
CA LEU A 98 -10.41 -12.99 -14.32
C LEU A 98 -10.06 -12.67 -15.78
N ARG A 99 -9.19 -13.47 -16.41
CA ARG A 99 -8.84 -13.34 -17.82
C ARG A 99 -10.05 -13.57 -18.72
N GLU A 100 -10.78 -14.66 -18.49
CA GLU A 100 -12.03 -14.96 -19.19
C GLU A 100 -13.05 -13.82 -19.04
N TRP A 101 -13.26 -13.34 -17.81
CA TRP A 101 -14.17 -12.22 -17.53
C TRP A 101 -13.75 -10.92 -18.23
N ALA A 102 -12.45 -10.64 -18.29
CA ALA A 102 -11.90 -9.47 -18.98
C ALA A 102 -11.86 -9.62 -20.51
N GLY A 103 -12.23 -10.80 -21.05
CA GLY A 103 -12.24 -11.07 -22.49
C GLY A 103 -10.86 -11.23 -23.12
N VAL A 104 -9.85 -11.66 -22.33
CA VAL A 104 -8.45 -11.86 -22.76
C VAL A 104 -7.96 -13.30 -22.53
#